data_AF-A0A0L6JHZ9-F1
#
_entry.id   AF-A0A0L6JHZ9-F1
#
_cell.length_a   1.000
_cell.length_b   1.000
_cell.length_c   1.000
_cell.angle_alpha   90.00
_cell.angle_beta   90.00
_cell.angle_gamma   90.00
#
_symmetry.space_group_name_H-M   'P 1'
#
loop_
_entity.id
_entity.type
_entity.pdbx_description
1 polymer ?
#
loop_
_entity_poly.entity_id
_entity_poly.type
_entity_poly.pdbx_seq_one_letter_code
_entity_poly.pdbx_strand_id
1 'polypeptide(L)'
;MKKTYDMKNPMAPPWLMCPSISRYSIGWRMGYGENYIYRFGEWFGALTKEEQKKFEQMFPAPKGWLGWYEDNEEDFYDDVGYLLWNKDGDMKYSIDSLQKDFRAGKENKYLFFWGHQPSADGSITKTCLSQWWESDFTIDINTYCCMEQYMMAEKARLFGDEEILEEILKSKHPKQIKELGRKVRNFDEEVWKIKRYAIILNGNYAKFIQNDGLREFLIGTKNRVLVEASPYDKIWGIGMAADDKHIENPLEWKGLNFLGFALMEVRDELIRVCKNYDKLNLKVLHEDNT
;
A
#
# COMPACT_ATOMS: atom_id res chain seq x y z
N MET A 1 -28.40 -0.60 -17.60
CA MET A 1 -27.48 -0.17 -16.52
C MET A 1 -27.91 1.09 -15.76
N LYS A 2 -28.40 2.19 -16.39
CA LYS A 2 -28.96 3.36 -15.66
C LYS A 2 -30.13 3.07 -14.69
N LYS A 3 -30.81 1.93 -14.82
CA LYS A 3 -31.87 1.52 -13.87
C LYS A 3 -31.32 0.95 -12.55
N THR A 4 -30.04 0.59 -12.50
CA THR A 4 -29.40 -0.08 -11.34
C THR A 4 -28.40 0.82 -10.62
N TYR A 5 -27.67 1.67 -11.36
CA TYR A 5 -26.62 2.54 -10.82
C TYR A 5 -26.83 4.02 -11.19
N ASP A 6 -26.71 4.90 -10.21
CA ASP A 6 -26.81 6.36 -10.34
C ASP A 6 -25.85 7.07 -9.37
N MET A 7 -25.89 8.40 -9.26
CA MET A 7 -24.99 9.13 -8.35
C MET A 7 -25.27 8.93 -6.85
N LYS A 8 -26.40 8.30 -6.47
CA LYS A 8 -26.72 7.92 -5.09
C LYS A 8 -26.27 6.49 -4.79
N ASN A 9 -26.27 5.62 -5.79
CA ASN A 9 -25.74 4.26 -5.76
C ASN A 9 -24.80 4.05 -6.95
N PRO A 10 -23.57 4.61 -6.91
CA PRO A 10 -22.69 4.59 -8.07
C PRO A 10 -21.98 3.25 -8.22
N MET A 11 -21.50 2.94 -9.43
CA MET A 11 -20.54 1.85 -9.62
C MET A 11 -19.21 2.19 -8.93
N ALA A 12 -18.51 1.18 -8.43
CA ALA A 12 -17.18 1.38 -7.86
C ALA A 12 -16.17 1.73 -8.97
N PRO A 13 -15.23 2.66 -8.74
CA PRO A 13 -14.16 2.84 -9.72
C PRO A 13 -13.31 1.55 -9.84
N PRO A 14 -12.63 1.33 -10.98
CA PRO A 14 -11.90 0.08 -11.25
C PRO A 14 -10.90 -0.32 -10.16
N TRP A 15 -10.17 0.64 -9.58
CA TRP A 15 -9.18 0.39 -8.52
C TRP A 15 -9.79 0.04 -7.16
N LEU A 16 -11.08 0.29 -6.92
CA LEU A 16 -11.78 -0.17 -5.72
C LEU A 16 -12.52 -1.49 -5.96
N MET A 17 -12.94 -1.76 -7.20
CA MET A 17 -13.61 -3.01 -7.55
C MET A 17 -12.64 -4.18 -7.74
N CYS A 18 -11.57 -3.95 -8.50
CA CYS A 18 -10.54 -4.94 -8.77
C CYS A 18 -9.18 -4.38 -8.33
N PRO A 19 -8.97 -4.14 -7.02
CA PRO A 19 -7.75 -3.52 -6.48
C PRO A 19 -6.46 -4.30 -6.76
N SER A 20 -6.56 -5.56 -7.19
CA SER A 20 -5.43 -6.39 -7.57
C SER A 20 -5.03 -6.29 -9.04
N ILE A 21 -5.82 -5.65 -9.91
CA ILE A 21 -5.47 -5.46 -11.32
C ILE A 21 -4.89 -4.05 -11.50
N SER A 22 -3.61 -3.96 -11.87
CA SER A 22 -2.94 -2.69 -12.15
C SER A 22 -3.54 -1.99 -13.39
N ARG A 23 -3.47 -0.65 -13.49
CA ARG A 23 -4.08 0.13 -14.60
C ARG A 23 -3.77 -0.42 -15.99
N TYR A 24 -2.51 -0.78 -16.23
CA TYR A 24 -2.03 -1.25 -17.54
C TYR A 24 -2.00 -2.78 -17.69
N SER A 25 -2.56 -3.50 -16.72
CA SER A 25 -2.60 -4.95 -16.72
C SER A 25 -3.41 -5.50 -17.89
N ILE A 26 -2.93 -6.60 -18.47
CA ILE A 26 -3.71 -7.36 -19.45
C ILE A 26 -4.99 -7.96 -18.84
N GLY A 27 -5.09 -8.03 -17.51
CA GLY A 27 -6.28 -8.48 -16.79
C GLY A 27 -7.55 -7.67 -17.10
N TRP A 28 -7.42 -6.43 -17.59
CA TRP A 28 -8.55 -5.61 -18.07
C TRP A 28 -9.04 -5.98 -19.47
N ARG A 29 -8.29 -6.80 -20.22
CA ARG A 29 -8.59 -7.19 -21.61
C ARG A 29 -8.75 -8.70 -21.80
N MET A 30 -8.20 -9.49 -20.89
CA MET A 30 -8.18 -10.96 -20.96
C MET A 30 -8.35 -11.61 -19.58
N GLY A 31 -8.85 -10.87 -18.60
CA GLY A 31 -9.02 -11.34 -17.22
C GLY A 31 -10.40 -11.02 -16.67
N TYR A 32 -10.60 -11.31 -15.39
CA TYR A 32 -11.90 -11.12 -14.73
C TYR A 32 -12.32 -9.63 -14.61
N GLY A 33 -11.42 -8.69 -14.89
CA GLY A 33 -11.72 -7.25 -14.89
C GLY A 33 -12.38 -6.76 -16.19
N GLU A 34 -12.29 -7.51 -17.29
CA GLU A 34 -12.70 -7.05 -18.63
C GLU A 34 -14.18 -6.65 -18.72
N ASN A 35 -15.07 -7.51 -18.22
CA ASN A 35 -16.51 -7.23 -18.23
C ASN A 35 -16.83 -5.99 -17.38
N TYR A 36 -16.16 -5.86 -16.24
CA TYR A 36 -16.39 -4.74 -15.33
C TYR A 36 -15.95 -3.41 -15.92
N ILE A 37 -14.74 -3.32 -16.48
CA ILE A 37 -14.22 -2.06 -17.02
C ILE A 37 -15.07 -1.57 -18.21
N TYR A 38 -15.60 -2.49 -19.02
CA TYR A 38 -16.53 -2.16 -20.10
C TYR A 38 -17.85 -1.59 -19.56
N ARG A 39 -18.49 -2.29 -18.61
CA ARG A 39 -19.75 -1.83 -17.97
C ARG A 39 -19.58 -0.49 -17.26
N PHE A 40 -18.46 -0.33 -16.56
CA PHE A 40 -18.11 0.92 -15.90
C PHE A 40 -17.98 2.05 -16.91
N GLY A 41 -17.27 1.81 -18.03
CA GLY A 41 -17.12 2.78 -19.12
C GLY A 41 -18.45 3.21 -19.73
N GLU A 42 -19.35 2.26 -20.01
CA GLU A 42 -20.70 2.57 -20.52
C GLU A 42 -21.53 3.39 -19.51
N TRP A 43 -21.49 3.02 -18.23
CA TRP A 43 -22.21 3.74 -17.18
C TRP A 43 -21.66 5.16 -16.98
N PHE A 44 -20.34 5.28 -16.77
CA PHE A 44 -19.67 6.56 -16.53
C PHE A 44 -19.80 7.48 -17.75
N GLY A 45 -19.65 6.94 -18.97
CA GLY A 45 -19.85 7.68 -20.22
C GLY A 45 -21.29 8.17 -20.44
N ALA A 46 -22.29 7.50 -19.84
CA ALA A 46 -23.68 7.91 -19.91
C ALA A 46 -24.07 9.01 -18.88
N LEU A 47 -23.18 9.35 -17.94
CA LEU A 47 -23.38 10.45 -16.99
C LEU A 47 -23.20 11.81 -17.69
N THR A 48 -23.84 12.85 -17.14
CA THR A 48 -23.56 14.23 -17.55
C THR A 48 -22.15 14.65 -17.13
N LYS A 49 -21.58 15.68 -17.75
CA LYS A 49 -20.25 16.21 -17.38
C LYS A 49 -20.18 16.69 -15.93
N GLU A 50 -21.27 17.22 -15.39
CA GLU A 50 -21.35 17.61 -13.99
C GLU A 50 -21.33 16.39 -13.05
N GLU A 51 -22.04 15.31 -13.42
CA GLU A 51 -22.04 14.06 -12.66
C GLU A 51 -20.68 13.35 -12.72
N GLN A 52 -20.02 13.31 -13.89
CA GLN A 52 -18.66 12.76 -14.03
C GLN A 52 -17.70 13.48 -13.09
N LYS A 53 -17.66 14.81 -13.14
CA LYS A 53 -16.80 15.62 -12.26
C LYS A 53 -17.12 15.41 -10.77
N LYS A 54 -18.40 15.24 -10.42
CA LYS A 54 -18.81 14.94 -9.05
C LYS A 54 -18.36 13.53 -8.62
N PHE A 55 -18.43 12.55 -9.52
CA PHE A 55 -17.94 11.20 -9.27
C PHE A 55 -16.42 11.19 -9.06
N GLU A 56 -15.67 11.87 -9.91
CA GLU A 56 -14.20 12.04 -9.78
C GLU A 56 -13.80 12.64 -8.43
N GLN A 57 -14.54 13.66 -7.96
CA GLN A 57 -14.31 14.26 -6.64
C GLN A 57 -14.65 13.32 -5.49
N MET A 58 -15.65 12.45 -5.67
CA MET A 58 -16.04 11.45 -4.66
C MET A 58 -15.06 10.28 -4.61
N PHE A 59 -14.54 9.87 -5.77
CA PHE A 59 -13.67 8.72 -5.97
C PHE A 59 -12.44 9.16 -6.76
N PRO A 60 -11.50 9.86 -6.13
CA PRO A 60 -10.33 10.33 -6.84
C PRO A 60 -9.40 9.15 -7.17
N ALA A 61 -8.74 9.21 -8.32
CA ALA A 61 -7.82 8.15 -8.73
C ALA A 61 -6.63 8.05 -7.76
N PRO A 62 -6.23 6.84 -7.33
CA PRO A 62 -5.04 6.62 -6.50
C PRO A 62 -3.75 6.80 -7.30
N LYS A 63 -2.61 6.80 -6.60
CA LYS A 63 -1.30 6.58 -7.23
C LYS A 63 -1.32 5.30 -8.08
N GLY A 64 -0.77 5.38 -9.29
CA GLY A 64 -0.83 4.33 -10.32
C GLY A 64 -2.07 4.39 -11.21
N TRP A 65 -3.00 5.30 -10.92
CA TRP A 65 -4.21 5.56 -11.70
C TRP A 65 -4.40 7.05 -12.01
N LEU A 66 -3.42 7.91 -11.71
CA LEU A 66 -3.53 9.35 -11.94
C LEU A 66 -3.65 9.65 -13.44
N GLY A 67 -4.61 10.52 -13.77
CA GLY A 67 -4.96 10.83 -15.15
C GLY A 67 -5.89 9.83 -15.85
N TRP A 68 -6.39 8.82 -15.12
CA TRP A 68 -7.28 7.81 -15.71
C TRP A 68 -8.60 8.39 -16.25
N TYR A 69 -9.17 9.39 -15.58
CA TYR A 69 -10.44 9.99 -16.03
C TYR A 69 -10.27 10.86 -17.29
N GLU A 70 -9.14 11.56 -17.39
CA GLU A 70 -8.80 12.46 -18.50
C GLU A 70 -8.11 11.73 -19.67
N ASP A 71 -7.84 10.43 -19.53
CA ASP A 71 -7.06 9.62 -20.47
C ASP A 71 -5.66 10.20 -20.75
N ASN A 72 -4.98 10.63 -19.67
CA ASN A 72 -3.59 11.07 -19.69
C ASN A 72 -2.75 10.29 -18.65
N GLU A 73 -1.43 10.44 -18.73
CA GLU A 73 -0.48 9.84 -17.79
C GLU A 73 0.08 10.92 -16.87
N GLU A 74 -0.34 10.89 -15.61
CA GLU A 74 0.10 11.83 -14.57
C GLU A 74 0.90 11.14 -13.44
N ASP A 75 0.99 9.82 -13.48
CA ASP A 75 1.84 9.06 -12.57
C ASP A 75 3.31 9.14 -12.96
N PHE A 76 4.18 8.97 -11.97
CA PHE A 76 5.62 8.97 -12.15
C PHE A 76 6.14 7.55 -12.02
N TYR A 77 6.99 7.12 -12.95
CA TYR A 77 7.68 5.85 -12.89
C TYR A 77 9.17 6.09 -12.99
N ASP A 78 9.95 5.25 -12.32
CA ASP A 78 11.40 5.26 -12.48
C ASP A 78 11.86 4.57 -13.78
N ASP A 79 13.17 4.54 -13.99
CA ASP A 79 13.82 3.96 -15.16
C ASP A 79 13.60 2.45 -15.34
N VAL A 80 13.12 1.75 -14.32
CA VAL A 80 12.82 0.31 -14.35
C VAL A 80 11.32 0.02 -14.21
N GLY A 81 10.47 1.06 -14.20
CA GLY A 81 9.02 0.94 -14.21
C GLY A 81 8.35 0.84 -12.84
N TYR A 82 9.05 1.13 -11.72
CA TYR A 82 8.39 1.23 -10.41
C TYR A 82 7.64 2.55 -10.27
N LEU A 83 6.39 2.46 -9.82
CA LEU A 83 5.57 3.63 -9.51
C LEU A 83 6.18 4.44 -8.35
N LEU A 84 6.40 5.72 -8.61
CA LEU A 84 6.83 6.74 -7.64
C LEU A 84 5.61 7.58 -7.21
N TRP A 85 5.49 7.83 -5.90
CA TRP A 85 4.32 8.53 -5.36
C TRP A 85 4.38 10.06 -5.53
N ASN A 86 5.55 10.56 -5.89
CA ASN A 86 5.81 11.93 -6.31
C ASN A 86 6.95 11.93 -7.33
N LYS A 87 7.12 13.05 -8.03
CA LYS A 87 8.07 13.22 -9.14
C LYS A 87 9.52 12.90 -8.79
N ASP A 88 9.91 13.11 -7.52
CA ASP A 88 11.31 12.97 -7.06
C ASP A 88 11.55 11.61 -6.38
N GLY A 89 10.49 10.83 -6.11
CA GLY A 89 10.56 9.61 -5.31
C GLY A 89 10.82 9.86 -3.82
N ASP A 90 10.69 11.11 -3.37
CA ASP A 90 11.04 11.53 -2.02
C ASP A 90 10.04 11.03 -0.98
N MET A 91 10.53 10.74 0.23
CA MET A 91 9.67 10.39 1.35
C MET A 91 8.92 11.62 1.85
N LYS A 92 7.59 11.55 1.98
CA LYS A 92 6.79 12.64 2.56
C LYS A 92 7.08 12.83 4.05
N TYR A 93 7.35 11.74 4.75
CA TYR A 93 7.70 11.73 6.17
C TYR A 93 9.14 11.23 6.36
N SER A 94 9.86 11.82 7.31
CA SER A 94 11.25 11.45 7.57
C SER A 94 11.63 11.69 9.02
N ILE A 95 12.73 11.05 9.45
CA ILE A 95 13.26 11.27 10.79
C ILE A 95 13.70 12.73 10.97
N ASP A 96 14.23 13.37 9.94
CA ASP A 96 14.68 14.75 10.00
C ASP A 96 13.53 15.73 10.24
N SER A 97 12.39 15.55 9.57
CA SER A 97 11.22 16.40 9.81
C SER A 97 10.62 16.16 11.19
N LEU A 98 10.57 14.89 11.65
CA LEU A 98 10.11 14.55 12.99
C LEU A 98 11.02 15.13 14.10
N GLN A 99 12.33 15.11 13.91
CA GLN A 99 13.29 15.70 14.84
C GLN A 99 13.21 17.24 14.84
N LYS A 100 12.96 17.88 13.70
CA LYS A 100 12.70 19.33 13.64
C LYS A 100 11.43 19.69 14.42
N ASP A 101 10.35 18.94 14.20
CA ASP A 101 9.09 19.10 14.94
C ASP A 101 9.30 18.95 16.46
N PHE A 102 10.07 17.95 16.88
CA PHE A 102 10.40 17.72 18.29
C PHE A 102 11.20 18.88 18.89
N ARG A 103 12.24 19.36 18.20
CA ARG A 103 13.02 20.54 18.63
C ARG A 103 12.18 21.82 18.71
N ALA A 104 11.14 21.92 17.88
CA ALA A 104 10.18 23.03 17.90
C ALA A 104 9.10 22.90 19.00
N GLY A 105 9.14 21.84 19.82
CA GLY A 105 8.17 21.62 20.89
C GLY A 105 6.80 21.15 20.41
N LYS A 106 6.70 20.64 19.17
CA LYS A 106 5.44 20.10 18.66
C LYS A 106 5.15 18.75 19.30
N GLU A 107 3.99 18.65 19.95
CA GLU A 107 3.53 17.39 20.54
C GLU A 107 3.07 16.41 19.45
N ASN A 108 3.79 15.29 19.32
CA ASN A 108 3.42 14.18 18.44
C ASN A 108 2.88 13.02 19.28
N LYS A 109 1.78 12.41 18.84
CA LYS A 109 1.29 11.16 19.43
C LYS A 109 1.88 9.99 18.67
N TYR A 110 2.44 9.03 19.39
CA TYR A 110 3.07 7.85 18.78
C TYR A 110 2.17 6.62 18.86
N LEU A 111 2.33 5.72 17.90
CA LEU A 111 1.86 4.34 17.96
C LEU A 111 3.05 3.41 17.72
N PHE A 112 3.63 2.90 18.80
CA PHE A 112 4.73 1.94 18.74
C PHE A 112 4.22 0.54 18.49
N PHE A 113 4.69 -0.10 17.41
CA PHE A 113 4.36 -1.47 17.05
C PHE A 113 5.62 -2.31 16.83
N TRP A 114 5.54 -3.58 17.21
CA TRP A 114 6.56 -4.60 16.94
C TRP A 114 5.93 -5.98 17.12
N GLY A 115 6.44 -6.98 16.42
CA GLY A 115 5.81 -8.30 16.31
C GLY A 115 4.68 -8.35 15.29
N HIS A 116 4.22 -9.56 14.98
CA HIS A 116 3.29 -9.84 13.88
C HIS A 116 2.16 -10.81 14.27
N GLN A 117 2.10 -11.23 15.53
CA GLN A 117 1.13 -12.22 15.97
C GLN A 117 -0.26 -11.58 16.11
N PRO A 118 -1.33 -12.26 15.66
CA PRO A 118 -2.70 -11.85 15.92
C PRO A 118 -3.00 -11.93 17.42
N SER A 119 -4.01 -11.20 17.88
CA SER A 119 -4.54 -11.40 19.22
C SER A 119 -5.26 -12.75 19.31
N ALA A 120 -5.36 -13.27 20.53
CA ALA A 120 -6.00 -14.57 20.78
C ALA A 120 -7.49 -14.59 20.40
N ASP A 121 -8.17 -13.44 20.42
CA ASP A 121 -9.58 -13.29 20.06
C ASP A 121 -9.81 -12.96 18.58
N GLY A 122 -8.75 -12.91 17.77
CA GLY A 122 -8.81 -12.60 16.34
C GLY A 122 -9.00 -11.11 16.02
N SER A 123 -9.02 -10.23 17.02
CA SER A 123 -9.06 -8.78 16.79
C SER A 123 -7.80 -8.26 16.10
N ILE A 124 -7.98 -7.27 15.23
CA ILE A 124 -6.83 -6.61 14.58
C ILE A 124 -6.21 -5.65 15.57
N THR A 125 -4.91 -5.84 15.83
CA THR A 125 -4.12 -4.99 16.72
C THR A 125 -2.96 -4.36 15.97
N LYS A 126 -2.18 -3.52 16.66
CA LYS A 126 -1.02 -2.82 16.09
C LYS A 126 0.02 -3.72 15.42
N THR A 127 0.05 -5.01 15.75
CA THR A 127 0.95 -5.99 15.11
C THR A 127 0.65 -6.18 13.61
N CYS A 128 -0.54 -5.81 13.15
CA CYS A 128 -0.93 -5.89 11.74
C CYS A 128 -0.16 -4.94 10.81
N LEU A 129 0.48 -3.92 11.39
CA LEU A 129 1.36 -2.98 10.70
C LEU A 129 2.71 -3.62 10.34
N SER A 130 3.06 -4.76 10.93
CA SER A 130 4.28 -5.49 10.59
C SER A 130 4.24 -6.03 9.16
N GLN A 131 5.41 -6.02 8.50
CA GLN A 131 5.55 -6.64 7.18
C GLN A 131 5.42 -8.17 7.22
N TRP A 132 5.54 -8.76 8.42
CA TRP A 132 5.41 -10.20 8.66
C TRP A 132 3.99 -10.63 9.03
N TRP A 133 3.06 -9.69 9.18
CA TRP A 133 1.66 -10.03 9.41
C TRP A 133 1.11 -10.78 8.18
N GLU A 134 0.62 -12.00 8.42
CA GLU A 134 0.04 -12.87 7.40
C GLU A 134 -1.31 -12.31 6.95
N SER A 135 -1.36 -11.91 5.68
CA SER A 135 -2.54 -11.36 5.02
C SER A 135 -2.26 -11.44 3.53
N ASP A 136 -3.05 -12.26 2.83
CA ASP A 136 -2.92 -12.38 1.38
C ASP A 136 -3.30 -11.06 0.70
N PHE A 137 -2.59 -10.73 -0.37
CA PHE A 137 -2.95 -9.70 -1.33
C PHE A 137 -2.33 -10.02 -2.69
N THR A 138 -2.97 -9.55 -3.76
CA THR A 138 -2.60 -9.88 -5.14
C THR A 138 -2.22 -8.62 -5.90
N ILE A 139 -1.16 -8.69 -6.70
CA ILE A 139 -0.82 -7.67 -7.69
C ILE A 139 -0.67 -8.37 -9.03
N ASP A 140 -1.59 -8.06 -9.93
CA ASP A 140 -1.78 -8.70 -11.22
C ASP A 140 -1.90 -10.22 -11.09
N ILE A 141 -0.85 -10.96 -11.45
CA ILE A 141 -0.85 -12.43 -11.45
C ILE A 141 -0.26 -13.04 -10.17
N ASN A 142 0.40 -12.24 -9.33
CA ASN A 142 1.12 -12.74 -8.16
C ASN A 142 0.32 -12.49 -6.88
N THR A 143 0.14 -13.54 -6.08
CA THR A 143 -0.45 -13.44 -4.74
C THR A 143 0.61 -13.63 -3.68
N TYR A 144 0.68 -12.70 -2.73
CA TYR A 144 1.68 -12.66 -1.67
C TYR A 144 1.00 -12.90 -0.33
N CYS A 145 1.58 -13.74 0.53
CA CYS A 145 1.03 -14.07 1.85
C CYS A 145 1.31 -13.01 2.92
N CYS A 146 2.28 -12.14 2.67
CA CYS A 146 2.64 -11.02 3.52
C CYS A 146 3.51 -10.03 2.74
N MET A 147 3.74 -8.86 3.34
CA MET A 147 4.58 -7.83 2.72
C MET A 147 6.05 -8.23 2.60
N GLU A 148 6.57 -9.08 3.51
CA GLU A 148 7.94 -9.60 3.38
C GLU A 148 8.10 -10.41 2.09
N GLN A 149 7.09 -11.22 1.71
CA GLN A 149 7.11 -11.99 0.46
C GLN A 149 7.18 -11.07 -0.75
N TYR A 150 6.32 -10.06 -0.79
CA TYR A 150 6.32 -9.06 -1.85
C TYR A 150 7.66 -8.30 -1.92
N MET A 151 8.15 -7.78 -0.79
CA MET A 151 9.41 -7.03 -0.75
C MET A 151 10.59 -7.85 -1.27
N MET A 152 10.70 -9.12 -0.85
CA MET A 152 11.79 -9.99 -1.29
C MET A 152 11.61 -10.45 -2.75
N ALA A 153 10.37 -10.65 -3.22
CA ALA A 153 10.10 -10.92 -4.62
C ALA A 153 10.51 -9.74 -5.51
N GLU A 154 10.15 -8.51 -5.14
CA GLU A 154 10.56 -7.31 -5.87
C GLU A 154 12.07 -7.09 -5.83
N LYS A 155 12.72 -7.42 -4.71
CA LYS A 155 14.18 -7.45 -4.65
C LYS A 155 14.76 -8.43 -5.67
N ALA A 156 14.23 -9.64 -5.77
CA ALA A 156 14.68 -10.62 -6.74
C ALA A 156 14.44 -10.16 -8.20
N ARG A 157 13.27 -9.55 -8.49
CA ARG A 157 12.95 -8.97 -9.80
C ARG A 157 13.92 -7.87 -10.20
N LEU A 158 14.19 -6.93 -9.28
CA LEU A 158 15.08 -5.80 -9.51
C LEU A 158 16.51 -6.23 -9.89
N PHE A 159 16.99 -7.35 -9.34
CA PHE A 159 18.32 -7.88 -9.63
C PHE A 159 18.33 -9.07 -10.61
N GLY A 160 17.19 -9.34 -11.27
CA GLY A 160 17.05 -10.35 -12.31
C GLY A 160 17.28 -11.79 -11.84
N ASP A 161 16.96 -12.09 -10.58
CA ASP A 161 17.17 -13.42 -9.98
C ASP A 161 15.88 -14.26 -9.98
N GLU A 162 15.53 -14.80 -11.15
CA GLU A 162 14.29 -15.57 -11.36
C GLU A 162 14.23 -16.86 -10.52
N GLU A 163 15.36 -17.49 -10.23
CA GLU A 163 15.44 -18.71 -9.42
C GLU A 163 15.04 -18.44 -7.97
N ILE A 164 15.66 -17.42 -7.35
CA ILE A 164 15.31 -16.99 -6.00
C ILE A 164 13.89 -16.42 -5.94
N LEU A 165 13.45 -15.72 -6.99
CA LEU A 165 12.07 -15.25 -7.08
C LEU A 165 11.08 -16.41 -7.00
N GLU A 166 11.29 -17.49 -7.77
CA GLU A 166 10.41 -18.66 -7.76
C GLU A 166 10.36 -19.32 -6.38
N GLU A 167 11.50 -19.45 -5.70
CA GLU A 167 11.57 -19.95 -4.32
C GLU A 167 10.82 -19.04 -3.34
N ILE A 168 10.97 -17.72 -3.47
CA ILE A 168 10.28 -16.74 -2.61
C ILE A 168 8.77 -16.85 -2.80
N LEU A 169 8.28 -16.91 -4.05
CA LEU A 169 6.85 -16.98 -4.35
C LEU A 169 6.20 -18.29 -3.86
N LYS A 170 6.95 -19.38 -3.77
CA LYS A 170 6.49 -20.66 -3.21
C LYS A 170 6.49 -20.69 -1.67
N SER A 171 7.31 -19.86 -1.02
CA SER A 171 7.42 -19.83 0.43
C SER A 171 6.28 -19.07 1.09
N LYS A 172 5.77 -19.57 2.23
CA LYS A 172 4.70 -18.92 3.01
C LYS A 172 5.14 -18.46 4.40
N HIS A 173 6.38 -18.75 4.79
CA HIS A 173 6.89 -18.43 6.12
C HIS A 173 7.80 -17.19 6.08
N PRO A 174 7.45 -16.08 6.77
CA PRO A 174 8.20 -14.82 6.69
C PRO A 174 9.70 -14.95 6.99
N LYS A 175 10.06 -15.82 7.95
CA LYS A 175 11.46 -16.09 8.27
C LYS A 175 12.23 -16.70 7.09
N GLN A 176 11.66 -17.71 6.45
CA GLN A 176 12.27 -18.37 5.29
C GLN A 176 12.34 -17.41 4.09
N ILE A 177 11.29 -16.63 3.85
CA ILE A 177 11.26 -15.59 2.82
C ILE A 177 12.41 -14.59 3.02
N LYS A 178 12.60 -14.09 4.24
CA LYS A 178 13.70 -13.17 4.57
C LYS A 178 15.07 -13.80 4.35
N GLU A 179 15.22 -15.09 4.67
CA GLU A 179 16.45 -15.84 4.42
C GLU A 179 16.74 -16.01 2.91
N LEU A 180 15.71 -16.26 2.10
CA LEU A 180 15.83 -16.32 0.64
C LEU A 180 16.19 -14.95 0.05
N GLY A 181 15.56 -13.88 0.52
CA GLY A 181 15.85 -12.53 0.07
C GLY A 181 17.27 -12.02 0.37
N ARG A 182 17.98 -12.67 1.31
CA ARG A 182 19.42 -12.44 1.55
C ARG A 182 20.32 -13.14 0.52
N LYS A 183 19.80 -14.10 -0.23
CA LYS A 183 20.51 -14.88 -1.24
C LYS A 183 20.35 -14.35 -2.67
N VAL A 184 19.54 -13.30 -2.87
CA VAL A 184 19.36 -12.67 -4.19
C VAL A 184 20.72 -12.32 -4.79
N ARG A 185 20.98 -12.87 -5.98
CA ARG A 185 22.19 -12.64 -6.77
C ARG A 185 22.20 -11.23 -7.35
N ASN A 186 23.39 -10.77 -7.73
CA ASN A 186 23.62 -9.44 -8.33
C ASN A 186 23.11 -8.26 -7.48
N PHE A 187 22.94 -8.47 -6.18
CA PHE A 187 22.45 -7.44 -5.27
C PHE A 187 23.39 -6.24 -5.22
N ASP A 188 22.85 -5.07 -5.54
CA ASP A 188 23.50 -3.77 -5.36
C ASP A 188 22.75 -2.96 -4.29
N GLU A 189 23.45 -2.62 -3.21
CA GLU A 189 22.87 -1.91 -2.07
C GLU A 189 22.45 -0.48 -2.42
N GLU A 190 23.17 0.21 -3.31
CA GLU A 190 22.85 1.59 -3.68
C GLU A 190 21.62 1.64 -4.59
N VAL A 191 21.54 0.72 -5.55
CA VAL A 191 20.31 0.54 -6.34
C VAL A 191 19.14 0.18 -5.42
N TRP A 192 19.32 -0.75 -4.49
CA TRP A 192 18.26 -1.11 -3.54
C TRP A 192 17.82 0.08 -2.67
N LYS A 193 18.74 0.89 -2.15
CA LYS A 193 18.42 2.07 -1.35
C LYS A 193 17.53 3.07 -2.09
N ILE A 194 17.77 3.27 -3.38
CA ILE A 194 17.00 4.18 -4.23
C ILE A 194 15.57 3.62 -4.45
N LYS A 195 15.42 2.31 -4.64
CA LYS A 195 14.16 1.69 -5.09
C LYS A 195 13.26 1.20 -3.94
N ARG A 196 13.84 0.77 -2.82
CA ARG A 196 13.13 0.03 -1.75
C ARG A 196 11.94 0.78 -1.16
N TYR A 197 11.99 2.11 -1.08
CA TYR A 197 10.91 2.88 -0.47
C TYR A 197 9.65 2.87 -1.34
N ALA A 198 9.80 3.14 -2.64
CA ALA A 198 8.70 3.07 -3.61
C ALA A 198 8.08 1.66 -3.65
N ILE A 199 8.93 0.62 -3.65
CA ILE A 199 8.49 -0.78 -3.57
C ILE A 199 7.59 -0.99 -2.33
N ILE A 200 8.06 -0.58 -1.14
CA ILE A 200 7.31 -0.74 0.11
C ILE A 200 6.01 0.05 0.14
N LEU A 201 5.98 1.26 -0.42
CA LEU A 201 4.74 2.04 -0.56
C LEU A 201 3.72 1.30 -1.43
N ASN A 202 4.12 0.84 -2.61
CA ASN A 202 3.25 0.17 -3.58
C ASN A 202 2.67 -1.12 -3.00
N GLY A 203 3.50 -1.94 -2.36
CA GLY A 203 3.05 -3.19 -1.73
C GLY A 203 2.14 -2.94 -0.52
N ASN A 204 2.49 -2.02 0.37
CA ASN A 204 1.62 -1.74 1.52
C ASN A 204 0.29 -1.15 1.06
N TYR A 205 0.26 -0.27 0.06
CA TYR A 205 -0.99 0.20 -0.52
C TYR A 205 -1.84 -0.97 -1.04
N ALA A 206 -1.26 -1.87 -1.84
CA ALA A 206 -1.95 -3.05 -2.35
C ALA A 206 -2.49 -3.96 -1.22
N LYS A 207 -1.68 -4.24 -0.19
CA LYS A 207 -2.10 -5.01 0.99
C LYS A 207 -3.29 -4.36 1.70
N PHE A 208 -3.16 -3.08 2.05
CA PHE A 208 -4.16 -2.40 2.86
C PHE A 208 -5.43 -2.05 2.07
N ILE A 209 -5.36 -1.79 0.77
CA ILE A 209 -6.58 -1.54 -0.02
C ILE A 209 -7.41 -2.81 -0.20
N GLN A 210 -6.78 -3.99 -0.26
CA GLN A 210 -7.47 -5.28 -0.45
C GLN A 210 -8.02 -5.89 0.84
N ASN A 211 -7.54 -5.46 2.01
CA ASN A 211 -7.89 -6.06 3.30
C ASN A 211 -8.64 -5.05 4.18
N ASP A 212 -9.97 -5.12 4.19
CA ASP A 212 -10.87 -4.15 4.84
C ASP A 212 -10.52 -3.86 6.31
N GLY A 213 -10.39 -4.91 7.14
CA GLY A 213 -10.07 -4.73 8.55
C GLY A 213 -8.68 -4.12 8.78
N LEU A 214 -7.71 -4.42 7.91
CA LEU A 214 -6.38 -3.80 7.97
C LEU A 214 -6.45 -2.33 7.55
N ARG A 215 -7.20 -2.03 6.48
CA ARG A 215 -7.46 -0.67 5.99
C ARG A 215 -8.05 0.20 7.09
N GLU A 216 -9.10 -0.29 7.73
CA GLU A 216 -9.78 0.37 8.83
C GLU A 216 -8.84 0.63 10.00
N PHE A 217 -8.02 -0.36 10.38
CA PHE A 217 -7.04 -0.19 11.44
C PHE A 217 -6.03 0.92 11.10
N LEU A 218 -5.45 0.90 9.89
CA LEU A 218 -4.45 1.87 9.45
C LEU A 218 -5.04 3.29 9.41
N ILE A 219 -6.22 3.48 8.81
CA ILE A 219 -6.94 4.75 8.81
C ILE A 219 -7.26 5.20 10.26
N GLY A 220 -7.67 4.25 11.11
CA GLY A 220 -7.99 4.46 12.52
C GLY A 220 -6.81 4.91 13.39
N THR A 221 -5.57 4.83 12.90
CA THR A 221 -4.40 5.42 13.57
C THR A 221 -4.39 6.95 13.54
N LYS A 222 -5.24 7.57 12.73
CA LYS A 222 -5.45 9.03 12.64
C LYS A 222 -4.14 9.77 12.38
N ASN A 223 -3.78 10.73 13.23
CA ASN A 223 -2.60 11.57 13.08
C ASN A 223 -1.40 11.05 13.90
N ARG A 224 -1.43 9.81 14.39
CA ARG A 224 -0.30 9.26 15.15
C ARG A 224 0.88 9.00 14.22
N VAL A 225 2.09 9.26 14.72
CA VAL A 225 3.33 8.80 14.11
C VAL A 225 3.44 7.29 14.35
N LEU A 226 3.49 6.51 13.29
CA LEU A 226 3.64 5.06 13.37
C LEU A 226 5.12 4.74 13.53
N VAL A 227 5.45 3.90 14.51
CA VAL A 227 6.84 3.63 14.86
C VAL A 227 7.09 2.14 14.98
N GLU A 228 7.93 1.59 14.11
CA GLU A 228 8.38 0.21 14.23
C GLU A 228 9.47 0.12 15.31
N ALA A 229 9.04 -0.25 16.52
CA ALA A 229 9.85 -0.38 17.72
C ALA A 229 10.63 -1.71 17.75
N SER A 230 11.30 -2.02 16.64
CA SER A 230 12.19 -3.17 16.52
C SER A 230 13.57 -2.81 17.07
N PRO A 231 14.10 -3.54 18.08
CA PRO A 231 15.44 -3.29 18.60
C PRO A 231 16.55 -3.72 17.63
N TYR A 232 16.22 -4.51 16.60
CA TYR A 232 17.18 -5.10 15.68
C TYR A 232 17.22 -4.39 14.31
N ASP A 233 16.16 -3.68 13.94
CA ASP A 233 16.05 -3.01 12.64
C ASP A 233 16.27 -1.51 12.78
N LYS A 234 17.33 -1.01 12.13
CA LYS A 234 17.71 0.41 12.12
C LYS A 234 17.33 1.14 10.82
N ILE A 235 16.80 0.43 9.82
CA ILE A 235 16.38 1.02 8.55
C ILE A 235 14.86 1.17 8.58
N TRP A 236 14.15 0.05 8.69
CA TRP A 236 12.68 0.03 8.71
C TRP A 236 12.14 0.43 10.07
N GLY A 237 12.86 0.08 11.14
CA GLY A 237 12.55 0.46 12.53
C GLY A 237 13.48 1.50 13.14
N ILE A 238 13.25 1.79 14.42
CA ILE A 238 14.00 2.77 15.21
C ILE A 238 15.21 2.20 15.94
N GLY A 239 15.46 0.90 15.85
CA GLY A 239 16.57 0.24 16.56
C GLY A 239 16.45 0.27 18.09
N MET A 240 15.22 0.38 18.61
CA MET A 240 14.90 0.47 20.04
C MET A 240 13.66 -0.38 20.36
N ALA A 241 13.61 -0.94 21.57
CA ALA A 241 12.45 -1.70 22.04
C ALA A 241 11.32 -0.76 22.49
N ALA A 242 10.08 -1.27 22.48
CA ALA A 242 8.88 -0.50 22.81
C ALA A 242 8.82 0.04 24.25
N ASP A 243 9.61 -0.53 25.16
CA ASP A 243 9.71 -0.21 26.58
C ASP A 243 10.95 0.63 26.93
N ASP A 244 11.73 1.07 25.94
CA ASP A 244 12.86 1.98 26.16
C ASP A 244 12.35 3.34 26.66
N LYS A 245 12.92 3.83 27.77
CA LYS A 245 12.54 5.10 28.41
C LYS A 245 12.73 6.33 27.50
N HIS A 246 13.55 6.23 26.45
CA HIS A 246 13.82 7.31 25.50
C HIS A 246 13.04 7.17 24.19
N ILE A 247 12.11 6.21 24.09
CA ILE A 247 11.43 5.89 22.83
C ILE A 247 10.58 7.04 22.27
N GLU A 248 10.09 7.94 23.10
CA GLU A 248 9.33 9.12 22.66
C GLU A 248 10.23 10.29 22.22
N ASN A 249 11.56 10.16 22.35
CA ASN A 249 12.53 11.15 21.89
C ASN A 249 13.13 10.74 20.52
N PRO A 250 12.62 11.26 19.39
CA PRO A 250 13.16 10.94 18.05
C PRO A 250 14.61 11.41 17.84
N LEU A 251 15.16 12.25 18.71
CA LEU A 251 16.58 12.61 18.69
C LEU A 251 17.49 11.48 19.20
N GLU A 252 16.92 10.53 19.96
CA GLU A 252 17.64 9.40 20.54
C GLU A 252 17.41 8.09 19.78
N TRP A 253 16.57 8.10 18.74
CA TRP A 253 16.34 6.94 17.89
C TRP A 253 17.62 6.48 17.20
N LYS A 254 17.82 5.17 17.17
CA LYS A 254 19.02 4.52 16.59
C LYS A 254 18.81 4.08 15.15
N GLY A 255 17.64 4.36 14.59
CA GLY A 255 17.19 3.92 13.27
C GLY A 255 16.25 4.91 12.60
N LEU A 256 15.92 4.63 11.34
CA LEU A 256 15.29 5.58 10.44
C LEU A 256 13.76 5.50 10.39
N ASN A 257 13.15 4.44 10.93
CA ASN A 257 11.70 4.24 10.95
C ASN A 257 11.02 4.28 9.57
N PHE A 258 11.68 3.80 8.50
CA PHE A 258 11.13 3.88 7.15
C PHE A 258 9.77 3.20 7.00
N LEU A 259 9.53 2.10 7.73
CA LEU A 259 8.24 1.41 7.64
C LEU A 259 7.11 2.26 8.23
N GLY A 260 7.34 2.86 9.39
CA GLY A 260 6.37 3.74 10.02
C GLY A 260 5.97 4.90 9.12
N PHE A 261 6.94 5.54 8.48
CA PHE A 261 6.71 6.62 7.52
C PHE A 261 5.97 6.16 6.26
N ALA A 262 6.36 5.04 5.66
CA ALA A 262 5.66 4.48 4.50
C ALA A 262 4.19 4.18 4.82
N LEU A 263 3.91 3.59 5.97
CA LEU A 263 2.53 3.31 6.41
C LEU A 263 1.71 4.59 6.62
N MET A 264 2.33 5.69 7.08
CA MET A 264 1.67 6.99 7.20
C MET A 264 1.32 7.59 5.83
N GLU A 265 2.19 7.45 4.83
CA GLU A 265 1.89 7.88 3.46
C GLU A 265 0.75 7.05 2.86
N VAL A 266 0.81 5.72 3.03
CA VAL A 266 -0.25 4.81 2.59
C VAL A 266 -1.57 5.14 3.26
N ARG A 267 -1.57 5.44 4.57
CA ARG A 267 -2.75 5.88 5.31
C ARG A 267 -3.37 7.14 4.69
N ASP A 268 -2.55 8.15 4.38
CA ASP A 268 -3.05 9.40 3.81
C ASP A 268 -3.72 9.16 2.44
N GLU A 269 -3.13 8.29 1.63
CA GLU A 269 -3.67 7.94 0.33
C GLU A 269 -4.96 7.13 0.45
N LEU A 270 -5.03 6.18 1.38
CA LEU A 270 -6.25 5.42 1.67
C LEU A 270 -7.37 6.34 2.18
N ILE A 271 -7.08 7.31 3.04
CA ILE A 271 -8.05 8.32 3.49
C ILE A 271 -8.60 9.11 2.29
N ARG A 272 -7.73 9.51 1.36
CA ARG A 272 -8.12 10.27 0.17
C ARG A 272 -9.02 9.45 -0.75
N VAL A 273 -8.62 8.21 -1.06
CA VAL A 273 -9.27 7.36 -2.07
C VAL A 273 -10.53 6.68 -1.52
N CYS A 274 -10.52 6.28 -0.24
CA CYS A 274 -11.63 5.56 0.39
C CYS A 274 -12.61 6.49 1.13
N LYS A 275 -12.50 7.81 0.95
CA LYS A 275 -13.35 8.80 1.65
C LYS A 275 -14.86 8.55 1.51
N ASN A 276 -15.29 8.01 0.37
CA ASN A 276 -16.68 7.71 0.06
C ASN A 276 -16.91 6.20 -0.15
N TYR A 277 -16.05 5.34 0.42
CA TYR A 277 -16.11 3.90 0.24
C TYR A 277 -17.44 3.29 0.75
N ASP A 278 -18.02 3.88 1.80
CA ASP A 278 -19.32 3.53 2.38
C ASP A 278 -20.50 3.73 1.42
N LYS A 279 -20.33 4.52 0.35
CA LYS A 279 -21.35 4.73 -0.69
C LYS A 279 -21.33 3.66 -1.77
N LEU A 280 -20.36 2.75 -1.76
CA LEU A 280 -20.24 1.68 -2.73
C LEU A 280 -20.91 0.40 -2.20
N ASN A 281 -21.74 -0.22 -3.02
CA ASN A 281 -22.29 -1.54 -2.72
C ASN A 281 -21.48 -2.64 -3.42
N LEU A 282 -20.31 -2.94 -2.88
CA LEU A 282 -19.38 -3.90 -3.49
C LEU A 282 -19.92 -5.34 -3.52
N LYS A 283 -20.80 -5.73 -2.58
CA LYS A 283 -21.40 -7.08 -2.56
C LYS A 283 -22.27 -7.33 -3.78
N VAL A 284 -23.14 -6.38 -4.12
CA VAL A 284 -23.99 -6.45 -5.32
C VAL A 284 -23.12 -6.41 -6.60
N LEU A 285 -22.01 -5.67 -6.59
CA LEU A 285 -21.10 -5.58 -7.73
C LEU A 285 -20.30 -6.87 -7.99
N HIS A 286 -19.95 -7.64 -6.95
CA HIS A 286 -19.28 -8.95 -7.12
C HIS A 286 -20.24 -10.03 -7.63
N GLU A 287 -21.51 -10.00 -7.19
CA GLU A 287 -22.57 -10.88 -7.69
C GLU A 287 -22.91 -10.58 -9.17
N ASP A 288 -22.87 -9.32 -9.60
CA ASP A 288 -23.09 -8.92 -11.01
C ASP A 288 -21.93 -9.29 -11.96
N ASN A 289 -20.74 -9.59 -11.40
CA ASN A 289 -19.49 -9.88 -12.13
C ASN A 289 -19.10 -11.38 -12.12
N THR A 290 -19.88 -12.23 -11.45
CA THR A 290 -19.76 -13.71 -11.52
C THR A 290 -20.72 -14.28 -12.56
#